data_AF-A0A812MSJ6-F1
#
_entry.id   AF-A0A812MSJ6-F1
#
_cell.length_a   1.000
_cell.length_b   1.000
_cell.length_c   1.000
_cell.angle_alpha   90.00
_cell.angle_beta   90.00
_cell.angle_gamma   90.00
#
_symmetry.space_group_name_H-M   'P 1'
#
loop_
_entity.id
_entity.type
_entity.pdbx_description
1 polymer ?
#
loop_
_entity_poly.entity_id
_entity_poly.type
_entity_poly.pdbx_seq_one_letter_code
_entity_poly.pdbx_strand_id
1 'polypeptide(L)'
;DAWRRLAWACASAGQPQVEAFGDPPVQASSTSSAAVWKALERRQELLPDKCQLVQKPFPLLKLERWITDKETEALLTAASSGHCWRPSPLAVEPLPGATPTRTSESAVLADVGQLSSDASAVVSSLRERAACEFGLPESHVEPLQLVRYRAGEFYAAHVDFGRKEDATLWLAGQRLATLLVYLRAPAGSNPGFLSGETRPLPAKLHAA
;
A
#
# COMPACT_ATOMS: atom_id res chain seq x y z
N ASP A 1 17.64 -9.41 12.22
CA ASP A 1 17.50 -9.80 13.64
C ASP A 1 16.78 -11.14 13.73
N ALA A 2 17.44 -12.17 14.27
CA ALA A 2 16.87 -13.52 14.41
C ALA A 2 15.75 -13.55 15.47
N TRP A 3 15.82 -12.67 16.47
CA TRP A 3 14.86 -12.57 17.56
C TRP A 3 13.48 -12.14 17.05
N ARG A 4 13.45 -11.06 16.26
CA ARG A 4 12.22 -10.57 15.61
C ARG A 4 11.58 -11.59 14.68
N ARG A 5 12.37 -12.41 13.98
CA ARG A 5 11.85 -13.48 13.12
C ARG A 5 11.18 -14.59 13.90
N LEU A 6 11.72 -14.94 15.08
CA LEU A 6 11.10 -15.92 15.96
C LEU A 6 9.80 -15.39 16.56
N ALA A 7 9.79 -14.14 17.04
CA ALA A 7 8.60 -13.47 17.54
C ALA A 7 7.49 -13.40 16.47
N TRP A 8 7.85 -13.04 15.24
CA TRP A 8 6.96 -13.08 14.08
C TRP A 8 6.38 -14.47 13.82
N ALA A 9 7.20 -15.52 13.86
CA ALA A 9 6.75 -16.89 13.58
C ALA A 9 5.73 -17.36 14.62
N CYS A 10 6.00 -17.11 15.91
CA CYS A 10 5.07 -17.41 17.00
C CYS A 10 3.75 -16.64 16.86
N ALA A 11 3.82 -15.33 16.60
CA ALA A 11 2.63 -14.50 16.40
C ALA A 11 1.81 -14.93 15.17
N SER A 12 2.47 -15.26 14.06
CA SER A 12 1.82 -15.74 12.82
C SER A 12 1.15 -17.11 13.01
N ALA A 13 1.63 -17.92 13.94
CA ALA A 13 1.00 -19.17 14.35
C ALA A 13 -0.15 -18.98 15.35
N GLY A 14 -0.54 -17.73 15.65
CA GLY A 14 -1.60 -17.42 16.61
C GLY A 14 -1.17 -17.58 18.08
N GLN A 15 0.13 -17.69 18.35
CA GLN A 15 0.69 -17.88 19.70
C GLN A 15 1.74 -16.80 20.02
N PRO A 16 1.36 -15.52 20.13
CA PRO A 16 2.29 -14.46 20.47
C PRO A 16 2.87 -14.68 21.87
N GLN A 17 4.19 -14.88 21.97
CA GLN A 17 4.89 -15.07 23.26
C GLN A 17 5.30 -13.72 23.85
N VAL A 18 4.32 -12.90 24.22
CA VAL A 18 4.55 -11.51 24.69
C VAL A 18 5.45 -11.46 25.92
N GLU A 19 5.38 -12.46 26.80
CA GLU A 19 6.27 -12.56 27.97
C GLU A 19 7.75 -12.72 27.59
N ALA A 20 8.02 -13.42 26.49
CA ALA A 20 9.38 -13.64 26.01
C ALA A 20 9.87 -12.49 25.12
N PHE A 21 9.03 -12.00 24.21
CA PHE A 21 9.44 -11.07 23.15
C PHE A 21 9.03 -9.62 23.38
N GLY A 22 8.13 -9.35 24.33
CA GLY A 22 7.45 -8.06 24.48
C GLY A 22 6.39 -7.83 23.42
N ASP A 23 5.98 -6.57 23.27
CA ASP A 23 5.03 -6.13 22.26
C ASP A 23 5.71 -5.85 20.91
N PRO A 24 5.02 -6.06 19.77
CA PRO A 24 5.51 -5.61 18.49
C PRO A 24 5.65 -4.08 18.45
N PRO A 25 6.49 -3.52 17.56
CA PRO A 25 6.67 -2.07 17.42
C PRO A 25 5.44 -1.44 16.79
N VAL A 26 4.41 -1.17 17.61
CA VAL A 26 3.16 -0.53 17.18
C VAL A 26 3.33 0.97 16.93
N GLN A 27 4.39 1.57 17.48
CA GLN A 27 4.75 2.96 17.20
C GLN A 27 5.75 3.01 16.05
N ALA A 28 5.53 3.95 15.13
CA ALA A 28 6.48 4.19 14.06
C ALA A 28 7.71 4.96 14.54
N SER A 29 8.84 4.76 13.87
CA SER A 29 10.08 5.49 14.13
C SER A 29 9.85 7.00 14.03
N SER A 30 10.22 7.75 15.06
CA SER A 30 10.12 9.22 15.07
C SER A 30 10.97 9.86 13.95
N THR A 31 12.16 9.32 13.69
CA THR A 31 13.05 9.76 12.61
C THR A 31 12.38 9.57 11.24
N SER A 32 11.83 8.39 10.97
CA SER A 32 11.13 8.12 9.72
C SER A 32 9.85 8.95 9.58
N SER A 33 9.11 9.12 10.69
CA SER A 33 7.90 9.96 10.71
C SER A 33 8.23 11.41 10.35
N ALA A 34 9.31 11.97 10.92
CA ALA A 34 9.77 13.33 10.62
C ALA A 34 10.25 13.47 9.16
N ALA A 35 10.93 12.45 8.64
CA ALA A 35 11.36 12.42 7.24
C ALA A 35 10.17 12.46 6.27
N VAL A 36 9.15 11.62 6.53
CA VAL A 36 7.89 11.60 5.76
C VAL A 36 7.22 12.96 5.80
N TRP A 37 7.06 13.53 7.00
CA TRP A 37 6.41 14.83 7.15
C TRP A 37 7.10 15.93 6.33
N LYS A 38 8.43 16.02 6.47
CA LYS A 38 9.26 16.98 5.73
C LYS A 38 9.18 16.78 4.22
N ALA A 39 9.11 15.53 3.75
CA ALA A 39 9.00 15.22 2.34
C ALA A 39 7.66 15.71 1.76
N LEU A 40 6.55 15.45 2.48
CA LEU A 40 5.21 15.89 2.09
C LEU A 40 5.10 17.43 2.04
N GLU A 41 5.61 18.14 3.05
CA GLU A 41 5.65 19.61 3.08
C GLU A 41 6.44 20.17 1.88
N ARG A 42 7.66 19.66 1.66
CA ARG A 42 8.50 20.07 0.54
C ARG A 42 7.83 19.80 -0.82
N ARG A 43 7.09 18.69 -0.95
CA ARG A 43 6.41 18.34 -2.20
C ARG A 43 5.30 19.33 -2.52
N GLN A 44 4.52 19.71 -1.52
CA GLN A 44 3.48 20.73 -1.64
C GLN A 44 4.07 22.08 -2.07
N GLU A 45 5.22 22.47 -1.51
CA GLU A 45 5.90 23.72 -1.86
C GLU A 45 6.45 23.73 -3.28
N LEU A 46 7.03 22.61 -3.74
CA LEU A 46 7.67 22.53 -5.05
C LEU A 46 6.68 22.42 -6.22
N LEU A 47 5.51 21.83 -5.99
CA LEU A 47 4.51 21.56 -7.02
C LEU A 47 3.10 21.97 -6.57
N PRO A 48 2.85 23.24 -6.23
CA PRO A 48 1.54 23.66 -5.68
C PRO A 48 0.38 23.38 -6.63
N ASP A 49 0.61 23.45 -7.95
CA ASP A 49 -0.41 23.21 -8.97
C ASP A 49 -0.69 21.71 -9.23
N LYS A 50 0.23 20.82 -8.82
CA LYS A 50 0.11 19.36 -9.05
C LYS A 50 -0.03 18.56 -7.76
N CYS A 51 0.13 19.22 -6.61
CA CYS A 51 0.10 18.64 -5.28
C CYS A 51 -0.87 19.45 -4.43
N GLN A 52 -2.11 18.99 -4.34
CA GLN A 52 -3.14 19.65 -3.56
C GLN A 52 -3.21 19.04 -2.15
N LEU A 53 -3.06 19.86 -1.12
CA LEU A 53 -3.38 19.47 0.25
C LEU A 53 -4.89 19.45 0.46
N VAL A 54 -5.41 18.28 0.83
CA VAL A 54 -6.83 18.01 0.98
C VAL A 54 -7.26 18.07 2.45
N GLN A 55 -6.39 17.70 3.41
CA GLN A 55 -6.75 17.62 4.83
C GLN A 55 -5.57 17.89 5.77
N LYS A 56 -5.85 18.43 6.97
CA LYS A 56 -4.96 18.56 8.15
C LYS A 56 -5.70 18.12 9.43
N PRO A 57 -5.01 17.73 10.52
CA PRO A 57 -3.57 17.59 10.67
C PRO A 57 -3.00 16.29 10.10
N PHE A 58 -3.82 15.40 9.53
CA PHE A 58 -3.34 14.26 8.75
C PHE A 58 -3.25 14.66 7.28
N PRO A 59 -2.03 14.92 6.74
CA PRO A 59 -1.86 15.47 5.41
C PRO A 59 -2.29 14.44 4.37
N LEU A 60 -3.42 14.71 3.74
CA LEU A 60 -3.85 14.01 2.55
C LEU A 60 -3.44 14.86 1.34
N LEU A 61 -2.55 14.34 0.49
CA LEU A 61 -2.11 15.01 -0.73
C LEU A 61 -2.70 14.32 -1.97
N LYS A 62 -3.25 15.12 -2.89
CA LYS A 62 -3.61 14.66 -4.24
C LYS A 62 -2.46 14.99 -5.19
N LEU A 63 -1.90 13.96 -5.82
CA LEU A 63 -0.84 14.09 -6.82
C LEU A 63 -1.40 13.84 -8.23
N GLU A 64 -1.28 14.83 -9.11
CA GLU A 64 -1.74 14.68 -10.49
C GLU A 64 -0.71 13.96 -11.37
N ARG A 65 -1.19 13.05 -12.22
CA ARG A 65 -0.39 12.34 -13.23
C ARG A 65 0.86 11.65 -12.65
N TRP A 66 0.72 11.07 -11.46
CA TRP A 66 1.83 10.40 -10.76
C TRP A 66 2.31 9.13 -11.49
N ILE A 67 1.41 8.45 -12.19
CA ILE A 67 1.68 7.31 -13.06
C ILE A 67 1.29 7.65 -14.49
N THR A 68 2.01 7.08 -15.46
CA THR A 68 1.71 7.22 -16.89
C THR A 68 0.77 6.12 -17.39
N ASP A 69 0.12 6.34 -18.52
CA ASP A 69 -0.73 5.32 -19.16
C ASP A 69 0.09 4.09 -19.58
N LYS A 70 1.34 4.29 -20.01
CA LYS A 70 2.25 3.19 -20.39
C LYS A 70 2.59 2.32 -19.18
N GLU A 71 2.95 2.92 -18.05
CA GLU A 71 3.21 2.19 -16.80
C GLU A 71 1.95 1.46 -16.31
N THR A 72 0.80 2.13 -16.42
CA THR A 72 -0.50 1.56 -16.07
C THR A 72 -0.79 0.29 -16.86
N GLU A 73 -0.70 0.35 -18.18
CA GLU A 73 -0.98 -0.81 -19.04
C GLU A 73 0.04 -1.92 -18.85
N ALA A 74 1.31 -1.59 -18.57
CA ALA A 74 2.33 -2.58 -18.23
C ALA A 74 1.96 -3.37 -16.94
N LEU A 75 1.53 -2.69 -15.88
CA LEU A 75 1.11 -3.33 -14.63
C LEU A 75 -0.13 -4.21 -14.81
N LEU A 76 -1.15 -3.70 -15.51
CA LEU A 76 -2.40 -4.43 -15.74
C LEU A 76 -2.19 -5.66 -16.61
N THR A 77 -1.35 -5.54 -17.64
CA THR A 77 -0.95 -6.66 -18.50
C THR A 77 -0.22 -7.71 -17.68
N ALA A 78 0.80 -7.31 -16.90
CA ALA A 78 1.60 -8.23 -16.11
C ALA A 78 0.76 -9.03 -15.09
N ALA A 79 -0.15 -8.36 -14.38
CA ALA A 79 -1.02 -9.03 -13.42
C ALA A 79 -2.00 -10.01 -14.07
N SER A 80 -2.47 -9.69 -15.28
CA SER A 80 -3.43 -10.52 -16.01
C SER A 80 -2.76 -11.71 -16.70
N SER A 81 -1.64 -11.49 -17.39
CA SER A 81 -0.88 -12.56 -18.06
C SER A 81 -0.21 -13.49 -17.06
N GLY A 82 0.27 -12.96 -15.94
CA GLY A 82 0.82 -13.73 -14.82
C GLY A 82 -0.24 -14.45 -13.98
N HIS A 83 -1.54 -14.30 -14.29
CA HIS A 83 -2.64 -14.87 -13.52
C HIS A 83 -2.54 -14.59 -12.01
N CYS A 84 -2.04 -13.40 -11.66
CA CYS A 84 -1.72 -13.02 -10.29
C CYS A 84 -2.95 -12.61 -9.47
N TRP A 85 -4.10 -12.40 -10.12
CA TRP A 85 -5.33 -12.01 -9.45
C TRP A 85 -5.86 -13.13 -8.56
N ARG A 86 -6.15 -12.78 -7.31
CA ARG A 86 -6.74 -13.66 -6.30
C ARG A 86 -7.84 -12.91 -5.55
N PRO A 87 -8.94 -13.58 -5.16
CA PRO A 87 -9.88 -13.02 -4.19
C PRO A 87 -9.14 -12.57 -2.93
N SER A 88 -9.57 -11.46 -2.32
CA SER A 88 -8.96 -11.01 -1.08
C SER A 88 -9.09 -12.10 0.00
N PRO A 89 -8.04 -12.39 0.78
CA PRO A 89 -8.16 -13.24 1.96
C PRO A 89 -9.15 -12.68 2.99
N LEU A 90 -9.37 -11.36 2.98
CA LEU A 90 -10.37 -10.67 3.81
C LEU A 90 -11.80 -10.81 3.27
N ALA A 91 -11.97 -11.46 2.11
CA ALA A 91 -13.27 -11.85 1.57
C ALA A 91 -13.71 -13.25 2.05
N VAL A 92 -12.82 -14.03 2.67
CA VAL A 92 -13.09 -15.42 3.07
C VAL A 92 -13.55 -15.49 4.53
N GLU A 93 -14.80 -15.92 4.68
CA GLU A 93 -15.54 -16.34 5.88
C GLU A 93 -15.48 -15.44 7.12
N PRO A 94 -16.36 -14.42 7.17
CA PRO A 94 -16.79 -13.87 8.45
C PRO A 94 -17.45 -14.99 9.28
N LEU A 95 -17.22 -15.02 10.59
CA LEU A 95 -18.06 -15.76 11.54
C LEU A 95 -19.55 -15.58 11.19
N PRO A 96 -20.44 -16.56 11.45
CA PRO A 96 -21.86 -16.43 11.14
C PRO A 96 -22.44 -15.09 11.64
N GLY A 97 -22.88 -14.25 10.71
CA GLY A 97 -23.43 -12.91 11.00
C GLY A 97 -22.47 -11.72 10.85
N ALA A 98 -21.19 -11.93 10.53
CA ALA A 98 -20.27 -10.84 10.26
C ALA A 98 -20.30 -10.43 8.76
N THR A 99 -20.22 -9.13 8.50
CA THR A 99 -20.16 -8.58 7.14
C THR A 99 -18.72 -8.62 6.62
N PRO A 100 -18.49 -9.01 5.35
CA PRO A 100 -17.15 -9.01 4.78
C PRO A 100 -16.57 -7.60 4.76
N THR A 101 -15.33 -7.46 5.22
CA THR A 101 -14.62 -6.17 5.23
C THR A 101 -14.22 -5.76 3.81
N ARG A 102 -14.03 -6.72 2.91
CA ARG A 102 -13.53 -6.50 1.55
C ARG A 102 -14.00 -7.61 0.61
N THR A 103 -14.45 -7.26 -0.60
CA THR A 103 -14.91 -8.24 -1.61
C THR A 103 -14.13 -8.19 -2.92
N SER A 104 -13.09 -7.37 -3.01
CA SER A 104 -12.28 -7.17 -4.21
C SER A 104 -11.26 -8.30 -4.45
N GLU A 105 -10.67 -8.32 -5.65
CA GLU A 105 -9.48 -9.12 -5.95
C GLU A 105 -8.19 -8.29 -5.83
N SER A 106 -7.09 -8.94 -5.44
CA SER A 106 -5.75 -8.35 -5.38
C SER A 106 -4.78 -9.11 -6.29
N ALA A 107 -3.75 -8.42 -6.77
CA ALA A 107 -2.54 -9.03 -7.29
C ALA A 107 -1.34 -8.35 -6.63
N VAL A 108 -0.42 -9.13 -6.06
CA VAL A 108 0.83 -8.60 -5.49
C VAL A 108 1.94 -8.87 -6.50
N LEU A 109 2.56 -7.80 -6.99
CA LEU A 109 3.69 -7.88 -7.92
C LEU A 109 5.00 -7.83 -7.10
N ALA A 110 5.22 -8.86 -6.29
CA ALA A 110 6.38 -8.98 -5.39
C ALA A 110 7.58 -9.67 -6.04
N ASP A 111 7.33 -10.62 -6.94
CA ASP A 111 8.37 -11.46 -7.52
C ASP A 111 8.71 -10.99 -8.94
N VAL A 112 9.74 -10.15 -9.02
CA VAL A 112 10.36 -9.70 -10.27
C VAL A 112 10.69 -10.87 -11.20
N GLY A 113 10.99 -12.06 -10.67
CA GLY A 113 11.34 -13.24 -11.47
C GLY A 113 10.17 -13.82 -12.28
N GLN A 114 8.92 -13.51 -11.93
CA GLN A 114 7.73 -13.96 -12.66
C GLN A 114 7.18 -12.91 -13.63
N LEU A 115 7.69 -11.67 -13.56
CA LEU A 115 7.30 -10.58 -14.43
C LEU A 115 8.15 -10.58 -15.69
N SER A 116 7.60 -10.04 -16.78
CA SER A 116 8.46 -9.67 -17.92
C SER A 116 9.49 -8.62 -17.48
N SER A 117 10.62 -8.55 -18.19
CA SER A 117 11.67 -7.55 -17.94
C SER A 117 11.11 -6.12 -17.85
N ASP A 118 10.17 -5.80 -18.73
CA ASP A 118 9.56 -4.47 -18.81
C ASP A 118 8.66 -4.18 -17.61
N ALA A 119 7.84 -5.15 -17.21
CA ALA A 119 6.96 -5.01 -16.05
C ALA A 119 7.77 -4.93 -14.74
N SER A 120 8.84 -5.71 -14.64
CA SER A 120 9.80 -5.60 -13.53
C SER A 120 10.40 -4.20 -13.44
N ALA A 121 10.91 -3.67 -14.56
CA ALA A 121 11.51 -2.34 -14.59
C ALA A 121 10.51 -1.23 -14.17
N VAL A 122 9.25 -1.35 -14.61
CA VAL A 122 8.17 -0.45 -14.19
C VAL A 122 7.92 -0.57 -12.68
N VAL A 123 7.79 -1.78 -12.13
CA VAL A 123 7.57 -2.00 -10.69
C VAL A 123 8.72 -1.40 -9.86
N SER A 124 9.98 -1.66 -10.24
CA SER A 124 11.14 -1.09 -9.56
C SER A 124 11.14 0.44 -9.63
N SER A 125 10.90 1.03 -10.80
CA SER A 125 10.84 2.49 -10.96
C SER A 125 9.75 3.12 -10.11
N LEU A 126 8.57 2.49 -10.01
CA LEU A 126 7.47 2.99 -9.19
C LEU A 126 7.75 2.88 -7.70
N ARG A 127 8.44 1.82 -7.25
CA ARG A 127 8.87 1.66 -5.86
C ARG A 127 9.88 2.72 -5.46
N GLU A 128 10.89 2.96 -6.30
CA GLU A 128 11.88 4.02 -6.09
C GLU A 128 11.21 5.40 -6.07
N ARG A 129 10.33 5.68 -7.05
CA ARG A 129 9.54 6.91 -7.09
C ARG A 129 8.74 7.11 -5.81
N ALA A 130 8.04 6.06 -5.34
CA ALA A 130 7.28 6.13 -4.09
C ALA A 130 8.21 6.41 -2.90
N ALA A 131 9.33 5.71 -2.77
CA ALA A 131 10.32 5.97 -1.72
C ALA A 131 10.76 7.44 -1.69
N CYS A 132 11.03 8.02 -2.85
CA CYS A 132 11.38 9.44 -3.00
C CYS A 132 10.24 10.40 -2.56
N GLU A 133 8.98 10.10 -2.87
CA GLU A 133 7.83 10.95 -2.48
C GLU A 133 7.72 11.10 -0.95
N PHE A 134 8.11 10.07 -0.19
CA PHE A 134 8.02 10.08 1.27
C PHE A 134 9.38 10.25 1.96
N GLY A 135 10.47 10.47 1.20
CA GLY A 135 11.81 10.67 1.76
C GLY A 135 12.32 9.47 2.57
N LEU A 136 11.93 8.24 2.19
CA LEU A 136 12.35 6.99 2.84
C LEU A 136 13.18 6.14 1.87
N PRO A 137 14.00 5.19 2.37
CA PRO A 137 14.66 4.20 1.52
C PRO A 137 13.65 3.27 0.83
N GLU A 138 13.98 2.75 -0.36
CA GLU A 138 13.10 1.82 -1.09
C GLU A 138 12.79 0.52 -0.31
N SER A 139 13.68 0.10 0.60
CA SER A 139 13.46 -1.05 1.48
C SER A 139 12.27 -0.88 2.43
N HIS A 140 11.78 0.35 2.60
CA HIS A 140 10.59 0.65 3.38
C HIS A 140 9.29 0.47 2.57
N VAL A 141 9.38 0.35 1.24
CA VAL A 141 8.22 0.23 0.34
C VAL A 141 7.74 -1.23 0.33
N GLU A 142 6.49 -1.47 0.73
CA GLU A 142 5.86 -2.79 0.58
C GLU A 142 5.80 -3.21 -0.89
N PRO A 143 5.73 -4.53 -1.16
CA PRO A 143 5.45 -5.02 -2.51
C PRO A 143 4.23 -4.32 -3.13
N LEU A 144 4.33 -3.99 -4.42
CA LEU A 144 3.27 -3.28 -5.12
C LEU A 144 2.01 -4.17 -5.18
N GLN A 145 0.91 -3.66 -4.63
CA GLN A 145 -0.37 -4.35 -4.62
C GLN A 145 -1.37 -3.67 -5.55
N LEU A 146 -1.80 -4.40 -6.57
CA LEU A 146 -2.93 -4.03 -7.40
C LEU A 146 -4.23 -4.54 -6.78
N VAL A 147 -5.30 -3.77 -6.93
CA VAL A 147 -6.64 -4.11 -6.47
C VAL A 147 -7.61 -3.79 -7.59
N ARG A 148 -8.55 -4.71 -7.84
CA ARG A 148 -9.65 -4.48 -8.79
C ARG A 148 -10.99 -4.68 -8.10
N TYR A 149 -11.93 -3.81 -8.43
CA TYR A 149 -13.30 -3.85 -7.94
C TYR A 149 -14.24 -4.09 -9.13
N ARG A 150 -15.10 -5.08 -9.02
CA ARG A 150 -16.25 -5.31 -9.91
C ARG A 150 -17.46 -4.53 -9.40
N ALA A 151 -18.50 -4.45 -10.22
CA ALA A 151 -19.74 -3.79 -9.82
C ALA A 151 -20.31 -4.41 -8.53
N GLY A 152 -20.60 -3.57 -7.54
CA GLY A 152 -21.08 -3.99 -6.22
C GLY A 152 -19.99 -4.41 -5.23
N GLU A 153 -18.73 -4.52 -5.64
CA GLU A 153 -17.62 -4.80 -4.72
C GLU A 153 -17.17 -3.55 -3.97
N PHE A 154 -16.75 -3.73 -2.72
CA PHE A 154 -16.35 -2.63 -1.85
C PHE A 154 -15.17 -2.99 -0.95
N TYR A 155 -14.62 -1.95 -0.33
CA TYR A 155 -13.72 -2.07 0.80
C TYR A 155 -14.23 -1.15 1.91
N ALA A 156 -14.55 -1.72 3.06
CA ALA A 156 -15.01 -0.98 4.22
C ALA A 156 -13.93 -0.01 4.74
N ALA A 157 -14.38 1.03 5.45
CA ALA A 157 -13.48 1.98 6.10
C ALA A 157 -12.55 1.25 7.08
N HIS A 158 -11.26 1.48 6.94
CA HIS A 158 -10.22 0.90 7.79
C HIS A 158 -9.04 1.86 7.90
N VAL A 159 -8.14 1.54 8.81
CA VAL A 159 -6.84 2.20 8.95
C VAL A 159 -5.75 1.29 8.40
N ASP A 160 -4.73 1.86 7.78
CA ASP A 160 -3.65 1.07 7.21
C ASP A 160 -2.57 0.68 8.23
N PHE A 161 -2.44 1.43 9.33
CA PHE A 161 -1.47 1.13 10.38
C PHE A 161 -1.78 -0.21 11.06
N GLY A 162 -0.74 -0.97 11.36
CA GLY A 162 -0.81 -2.24 12.06
C GLY A 162 -1.23 -2.06 13.50
N ARG A 163 -2.02 -3.00 14.01
CA ARG A 163 -2.36 -3.11 15.44
C ARG A 163 -1.48 -4.16 16.10
N LYS A 164 -1.51 -4.28 17.43
CA LYS A 164 -0.65 -5.23 18.16
C LYS A 164 -0.81 -6.70 17.69
N GLU A 165 -1.96 -7.04 17.11
CA GLU A 165 -2.25 -8.36 16.57
C GLU A 165 -1.61 -8.60 15.19
N ASP A 166 -1.12 -7.55 14.53
CA ASP A 166 -0.47 -7.64 13.23
C ASP A 166 0.96 -8.16 13.40
N ALA A 167 1.13 -9.46 13.16
CA ALA A 167 2.43 -10.12 13.25
C ALA A 167 3.48 -9.47 12.33
N THR A 168 3.08 -8.83 11.23
CA THR A 168 4.03 -8.22 10.28
C THR A 168 4.82 -7.06 10.89
N LEU A 169 4.32 -6.44 11.96
CA LEU A 169 5.04 -5.40 12.71
C LEU A 169 6.39 -5.88 13.23
N TRP A 170 6.53 -7.17 13.56
CA TRP A 170 7.81 -7.73 14.01
C TRP A 170 8.88 -7.71 12.91
N LEU A 171 8.48 -7.82 11.65
CA LEU A 171 9.42 -7.88 10.52
C LEU A 171 9.62 -6.51 9.87
N ALA A 172 8.51 -5.81 9.62
CA ALA A 172 8.50 -4.61 8.79
C ALA A 172 8.40 -3.32 9.61
N GLY A 173 7.96 -3.39 10.86
CA GLY A 173 7.63 -2.21 11.67
C GLY A 173 6.27 -1.62 11.28
N GLN A 174 6.03 -0.37 11.70
CA GLN A 174 4.74 0.29 11.54
C GLN A 174 4.64 1.04 10.20
N ARG A 175 3.45 1.02 9.59
CA ARG A 175 3.15 1.81 8.40
C ARG A 175 3.02 3.29 8.73
N LEU A 176 3.72 4.12 7.96
CA LEU A 176 3.73 5.56 8.13
C LEU A 176 2.82 6.29 7.15
N ALA A 177 2.78 5.80 5.92
CA ALA A 177 2.07 6.44 4.83
C ALA A 177 1.59 5.42 3.81
N THR A 178 0.53 5.80 3.12
CA THR A 178 -0.02 5.04 1.99
C THR A 178 -0.08 5.96 0.78
N LEU A 179 0.55 5.54 -0.31
CA LEU A 179 0.35 6.14 -1.62
C LEU A 179 -0.76 5.40 -2.35
N LEU A 180 -1.70 6.18 -2.86
CA LEU A 180 -2.93 5.66 -3.44
C LEU A 180 -3.07 6.07 -4.91
N VAL A 181 -2.87 5.11 -5.82
CA VAL A 181 -2.76 5.39 -7.27
C VAL A 181 -3.96 4.89 -8.06
N TYR A 182 -4.41 5.65 -9.05
CA TYR A 182 -5.54 5.28 -9.91
C TYR A 182 -5.06 4.87 -11.27
N LEU A 183 -5.35 3.61 -11.62
CA LEU A 183 -5.03 3.06 -12.94
C LEU A 183 -6.17 3.28 -13.92
N ARG A 184 -7.42 3.30 -13.45
CA ARG A 184 -8.60 3.53 -14.28
C ARG A 184 -9.65 4.32 -13.53
N ALA A 185 -10.42 5.10 -14.27
CA ALA A 185 -11.64 5.73 -13.78
C ALA A 185 -12.68 4.66 -13.40
N PRO A 186 -13.43 4.83 -12.30
CA PRO A 186 -14.58 3.98 -12.00
C PRO A 186 -15.65 4.09 -13.09
N ALA A 187 -16.35 3.01 -13.38
CA ALA A 187 -17.54 3.09 -14.24
C ALA A 187 -18.61 3.97 -13.55
N GLY A 188 -19.13 4.98 -14.26
CA GLY A 188 -20.12 5.92 -13.73
C GLY A 188 -19.54 7.19 -13.09
N SER A 189 -18.23 7.42 -13.16
CA SER A 189 -17.68 8.74 -12.91
C SER A 189 -18.01 9.72 -14.05
N ASN A 190 -18.13 11.02 -13.74
CA ASN A 190 -18.42 12.05 -14.74
C ASN A 190 -17.37 12.02 -15.88
N PRO A 191 -17.71 12.35 -17.14
CA PRO A 191 -16.78 12.37 -18.28
C PRO A 191 -15.61 13.37 -18.18
N GLY A 192 -15.49 14.12 -17.08
CA GLY A 192 -14.30 14.88 -16.71
C GLY A 192 -13.26 14.11 -15.88
N PHE A 193 -13.53 12.84 -15.55
CA PHE A 193 -12.66 11.98 -14.75
C PHE A 193 -11.42 11.57 -15.57
N LEU A 194 -10.39 12.40 -15.53
CA LEU A 194 -9.09 12.08 -16.14
C LEU A 194 -8.48 10.88 -15.40
N SER A 195 -7.71 10.04 -16.09
CA SER A 195 -6.87 9.06 -15.40
C SER A 195 -6.04 9.80 -14.32
N GLY A 196 -6.22 9.41 -13.06
CA GLY A 196 -5.67 10.14 -11.90
C GLY A 196 -6.68 10.69 -10.89
N GLU A 197 -7.99 10.53 -11.10
CA GLU A 197 -9.00 10.84 -10.08
C GLU A 197 -9.32 9.66 -9.14
N THR A 198 -9.61 9.96 -7.88
CA THR A 198 -9.22 9.15 -6.73
C THR A 198 -10.25 8.11 -6.18
N ARG A 199 -9.99 6.78 -6.22
CA ARG A 199 -10.33 5.68 -5.23
C ARG A 199 -9.60 4.29 -5.37
N PRO A 200 -9.21 3.58 -4.28
CA PRO A 200 -7.83 3.23 -3.81
C PRO A 200 -6.98 2.13 -4.50
N LEU A 201 -5.65 2.33 -4.70
CA LEU A 201 -4.61 1.28 -4.72
C LEU A 201 -3.44 1.57 -3.74
N PRO A 202 -3.24 0.80 -2.66
CA PRO A 202 -2.22 1.14 -1.67
C PRO A 202 -0.83 0.61 -2.05
N ALA A 203 0.12 1.51 -2.30
CA ALA A 203 1.52 1.25 -1.98
C ALA A 203 1.73 1.73 -0.55
N LYS A 204 2.04 0.80 0.34
CA LYS A 204 2.19 1.06 1.78
C LYS A 204 3.67 1.15 2.11
N LEU A 205 4.05 2.13 2.94
CA LEU A 205 5.41 2.32 3.41
C LEU A 205 5.52 2.02 4.90
N HIS A 206 6.48 1.19 5.25
CA HIS A 206 6.84 0.85 6.62
C HIS A 206 7.97 1.70 7.16
N ALA A 207 8.12 1.75 8.49
CA ALA A 207 9.35 2.12 9.15
C ALA A 207 9.79 0.99 10.09
N ALA A 208 10.88 0.31 9.71
CA ALA A 208 11.51 -0.74 10.50
C ALA A 208 12.49 -0.20 11.55
#